data_AF-A0A966ES19-F1
#
_entry.id   AF-A0A966ES19-F1
#
_cell.length_a   1.000
_cell.length_b   1.000
_cell.length_c   1.000
_cell.angle_alpha   90.00
_cell.angle_beta   90.00
_cell.angle_gamma   90.00
#
_symmetry.space_group_name_H-M   'P 1'
#
loop_
_entity.id
_entity.type
_entity.pdbx_description
1 polymer ?
#
loop_
_entity_poly.entity_id
_entity_poly.type
_entity_poly.pdbx_seq_one_letter_code
_entity_poly.pdbx_strand_id
1 'polypeptide(L)' 'MLIWSANDATVPVARAELLLEHLRLGQLTVIDDAAHNVMVDQADAFNETIRNFLS' A
#
# COMPACT_ATOMS: atom_id res chain seq x y z
N MET A 1 -5.31 2.99 -6.99
CA MET A 1 -4.25 2.19 -6.37
C MET A 1 -4.21 2.51 -4.88
N LEU A 2 -4.13 1.49 -4.05
CA LEU A 2 -3.87 1.58 -2.61
C LEU A 2 -2.48 0.98 -2.37
N ILE A 3 -1.66 1.66 -1.57
CA ILE A 3 -0.36 1.16 -1.08
C ILE A 3 -0.43 1.17 0.43
N TRP A 4 -0.09 0.06 1.06
CA TRP A 4 -0.23 -0.12 2.51
C TRP A 4 1.00 -0.78 3.11
N SER A 5 1.25 -0.57 4.41
CA SER A 5 2.25 -1.34 5.15
C SER A 5 1.63 -2.57 5.79
N ALA A 6 2.36 -3.70 5.77
CA ALA A 6 1.98 -4.89 6.51
C ALA A 6 2.05 -4.70 8.05
N ASN A 7 2.91 -3.80 8.51
CA ASN A 7 3.24 -3.60 9.93
C ASN A 7 2.76 -2.24 10.48
N ASP A 8 1.78 -1.60 9.83
CA ASP A 8 1.21 -0.34 10.30
C ASP A 8 0.39 -0.56 11.58
N ALA A 9 0.97 -0.17 12.72
CA ALA A 9 0.34 -0.26 14.05
C ALA A 9 -0.87 0.68 14.23
N THR A 10 -1.03 1.68 13.35
CA THR A 10 -2.07 2.70 13.45
C THR A 10 -3.24 2.42 12.51
N VAL A 11 -2.98 1.84 11.34
CA VAL A 11 -4.01 1.52 10.35
C VAL A 11 -3.82 0.12 9.77
N PRO A 12 -4.53 -0.91 10.27
CA PRO A 12 -4.35 -2.30 9.83
C PRO A 12 -4.70 -2.52 8.35
N VAL A 13 -4.03 -3.48 7.70
CA VAL A 13 -4.26 -3.89 6.29
C VAL A 13 -5.73 -4.21 6.01
N ALA A 14 -6.45 -4.78 6.98
CA ALA A 14 -7.89 -5.07 6.85
C ALA A 14 -8.73 -3.84 6.45
N ARG A 15 -8.30 -2.62 6.79
CA ARG A 15 -8.98 -1.40 6.32
C ARG A 15 -8.75 -1.13 4.84
N ALA A 16 -7.57 -1.44 4.33
CA ALA A 16 -7.26 -1.33 2.90
C ALA A 16 -8.05 -2.35 2.09
N GLU A 17 -8.20 -3.57 2.62
CA GLU A 17 -9.04 -4.63 2.02
C GLU A 17 -10.50 -4.18 1.91
N LEU A 18 -11.08 -3.65 2.99
CA LEU A 18 -12.44 -3.10 2.96
C LEU A 18 -12.59 -1.94 1.96
N LEU A 19 -11.58 -1.05 1.89
CA LEU A 19 -11.61 0.04 0.92
C LEU A 19 -11.55 -0.47 -0.53
N LEU A 20 -10.78 -1.54 -0.77
CA LEU A 20 -10.64 -2.15 -2.09
C LEU A 20 -11.98 -2.68 -2.63
N GLU A 21 -12.84 -3.22 -1.77
CA GLU A 21 -14.19 -3.71 -2.14
C GLU A 21 -15.07 -2.62 -2.78
N HIS A 22 -14.81 -1.35 -2.47
CA HIS A 22 -15.54 -0.20 -3.02
C HIS A 22 -14.92 0.39 -4.28
N LEU A 23 -13.75 -0.09 -4.71
CA LEU A 23 -13.03 0.42 -5.88
C LEU A 23 -13.20 -0.53 -7.07
N ARG A 24 -14.03 -0.13 -8.05
CA ARG A 24 -14.34 -0.93 -9.26
C ARG A 24 -13.11 -1.43 -10.03
N LEU A 25 -12.03 -0.65 -10.02
CA LEU A 25 -10.74 -0.99 -10.65
C LEU A 25 -9.60 -0.80 -9.63
N GLY A 26 -9.88 -1.06 -8.36
CA GLY A 26 -8.90 -0.93 -7.30
C GLY A 26 -7.83 -2.01 -7.41
N GLN A 27 -6.61 -1.64 -7.01
CA GLN A 27 -5.53 -2.57 -6.74
C GLN A 27 -4.93 -2.21 -5.39
N LEU A 28 -4.56 -3.22 -4.61
CA LEU A 28 -3.90 -3.08 -3.32
C LEU A 28 -2.51 -3.72 -3.40
N THR A 29 -1.49 -2.95 -3.09
CA THR A 29 -0.13 -3.43 -2.84
C THR A 29 0.17 -3.28 -1.37
N VAL A 30 0.54 -4.37 -0.71
CA VAL A 30 1.02 -4.36 0.67
C VAL A 30 2.54 -4.50 0.64
N ILE A 31 3.24 -3.62 1.35
CA ILE A 31 4.69 -3.57 1.44
C ILE A 31 5.10 -3.99 2.85
N ASP A 32 5.95 -5.00 2.94
CA ASP A 32 6.55 -5.48 4.19
C ASP A 32 7.69 -4.55 4.65
N ASP A 33 8.12 -4.73 5.91
CA ASP A 33 9.22 -3.99 6.53
C ASP A 33 9.06 -2.44 6.54
N ALA A 34 7.82 -1.96 6.50
CA ALA A 34 7.48 -0.54 6.69
C ALA A 34 6.58 -0.35 7.90
N ALA A 35 6.65 0.79 8.59
CA ALA A 35 5.63 1.24 9.54
C ALA A 35 4.59 2.09 8.79
N HIS A 36 4.05 3.14 9.43
CA HIS A 36 2.99 3.97 8.82
C HIS A 36 3.45 4.70 7.55
N ASN A 37 4.70 5.15 7.49
CA ASN A 37 5.21 5.97 6.39
C ASN A 37 5.93 5.10 5.35
N VAL A 38 5.16 4.31 4.60
CA VAL A 38 5.68 3.36 3.58
C VAL A 38 6.65 4.02 2.58
N MET A 39 6.37 5.27 2.19
CA MET A 39 7.22 6.03 1.27
C MET A 39 8.58 6.43 1.86
N VAL A 40 8.71 6.46 3.19
CA VAL A 40 9.95 6.76 3.91
C VAL A 40 10.68 5.46 4.23
N ASP A 41 9.97 4.50 4.80
CA ASP A 41 10.56 3.27 5.32
C ASP A 41 11.02 2.32 4.18
N GLN A 42 10.25 2.30 3.08
CA GLN A 42 10.47 1.41 1.94
C GLN A 42 10.38 2.18 0.62
N ALA A 43 11.18 3.23 0.49
CA ALA A 43 11.13 4.18 -0.63
C ALA A 43 11.28 3.50 -2.01
N ASP A 44 12.16 2.50 -2.14
CA ASP A 44 12.39 1.80 -3.40
C ASP A 44 11.15 0.97 -3.82
N ALA A 45 10.63 0.15 -2.92
CA ALA A 45 9.43 -0.65 -3.16
C ALA A 45 8.19 0.23 -3.43
N PHE A 46 8.06 1.34 -2.71
CA PHE A 46 7.01 2.33 -2.95
C PHE A 46 7.11 2.92 -4.35
N ASN A 47 8.29 3.40 -4.74
CA ASN A 47 8.52 4.01 -6.05
C ASN A 47 8.34 3.01 -7.19
N GLU A 48 8.76 1.77 -7.02
CA GLU A 48 8.52 0.69 -7.99
C GLU A 48 7.03 0.43 -8.18
N THR A 49 6.26 0.36 -7.09
CA THR A 49 4.80 0.20 -7.13
C THR A 49 4.14 1.33 -7.93
N ILE A 50 4.58 2.57 -7.73
CA ILE A 50 4.09 3.73 -8.47
C ILE A 50 4.41 3.63 -9.96
N ARG A 51 5.65 3.26 -10.33
CA ARG A 51 6.06 3.10 -11.73
C ARG A 51 5.27 2.01 -12.44
N ASN A 52 5.06 0.88 -11.77
CA ASN A 52 4.31 -0.26 -12.31
C ASN A 52 2.84 0.11 -12.55
N PHE A 53 2.25 0.96 -11.71
CA PHE A 53 0.88 1.43 -11.91
C PHE A 53 0.72 2.43 -13.06
N LEU A 54 1.76 3.21 -13.36
CA LEU A 54 1.73 4.23 -14.42
C LEU A 54 2.09 3.71 -15.81
N SER A 55 2.56 2.47 -15.91
CA SER A 55 2.95 1.81 -17.17
C SER A 55 1.77 1.07 -17.80
#